data_AF-A0A920TCU4-F1
#
_entry.id   AF-A0A920TCU4-F1
#
_cell.length_a   1.000
_cell.length_b   1.000
_cell.length_c   1.000
_cell.angle_alpha   90.00
_cell.angle_beta   90.00
_cell.angle_gamma   90.00
#
_symmetry.space_group_name_H-M   'P 1'
#
loop_
_entity.id
_entity.type
_entity.pdbx_description
1 polymer ?
#
loop_
_entity_poly.entity_id
_entity_poly.type
_entity_poly.pdbx_seq_one_letter_code
_entity_poly.pdbx_strand_id
1 'polypeptide(L)'
;MEPRSQCGLHEKKDFNIDIDDVKNQITSNTKLMIVNSPNNPCGSIVGNKELEQLSVLAKEHDIIVLSDEIYIRFLYEGKHKSIASFPEMLDRTIILDGFSKTYAMTGWRLVMGYFQKFGGANIKTCY
;
A
#
# COMPACT_ATOMS: atom_id res chain seq x y z
N MET A 1 15.09 -7.14 -19.67
CA MET A 1 13.67 -6.70 -19.61
C MET A 1 13.62 -5.55 -18.65
N GLU A 2 12.99 -4.43 -19.04
CA GLU A 2 12.75 -3.32 -18.12
C GLU A 2 11.88 -3.80 -16.94
N PRO A 3 12.12 -3.31 -15.71
CA PRO A 3 11.23 -3.57 -14.59
C PRO A 3 9.81 -3.10 -14.94
N ARG A 4 8.81 -3.94 -14.66
CA ARG A 4 7.41 -3.55 -14.82
C ARG A 4 7.06 -2.52 -13.74
N SER A 5 6.11 -1.65 -14.05
CA SER A 5 5.55 -0.70 -13.07
C SER A 5 4.55 -1.36 -12.12
N GLN A 6 4.09 -2.58 -12.42
CA GLN A 6 3.10 -3.32 -11.64
C GLN A 6 3.52 -4.78 -11.45
N CYS A 7 3.46 -5.23 -10.20
CA CYS A 7 3.60 -6.64 -9.85
C CYS A 7 2.39 -7.44 -10.31
N GLY A 8 2.62 -8.60 -10.90
CA GLY A 8 1.55 -9.42 -11.47
C GLY A 8 0.73 -10.10 -10.40
N LEU A 9 -0.60 -9.97 -10.46
CA LEU A 9 -1.50 -10.81 -9.67
C LEU A 9 -1.91 -12.01 -10.53
N HIS A 10 -1.80 -13.21 -9.96
CA HIS A 10 -2.08 -14.44 -10.67
C HIS A 10 -3.22 -15.20 -9.99
N GLU A 11 -4.17 -15.72 -10.79
CA GLU A 11 -5.31 -16.50 -10.30
C GLU A 11 -4.87 -17.70 -9.44
N LYS A 12 -3.80 -18.39 -9.83
CA LYS A 12 -3.21 -19.51 -9.07
C LYS A 12 -2.71 -19.14 -7.66
N LYS A 13 -2.63 -17.85 -7.33
CA LYS A 13 -2.26 -17.30 -6.01
C LYS A 13 -3.44 -16.51 -5.40
N ASP A 14 -4.67 -16.77 -5.84
CA ASP A 14 -5.88 -16.07 -5.43
C ASP A 14 -5.79 -14.54 -5.60
N PHE A 15 -5.06 -14.10 -6.62
CA PHE A 15 -4.73 -12.69 -6.87
C PHE A 15 -4.09 -11.99 -5.66
N ASN A 16 -3.40 -12.75 -4.80
CA ASN A 16 -2.59 -12.19 -3.73
C ASN A 16 -1.21 -11.77 -4.25
N ILE A 17 -0.55 -10.90 -3.50
CA ILE A 17 0.76 -10.38 -3.86
C ILE A 17 1.82 -11.47 -3.83
N ASP A 18 2.72 -11.42 -4.80
CA ASP A 18 3.89 -12.29 -4.86
C ASP A 18 5.13 -11.52 -4.41
N ILE A 19 5.60 -11.79 -3.20
CA ILE A 19 6.73 -11.07 -2.59
C ILE A 19 8.01 -11.23 -3.40
N ASP A 20 8.22 -12.39 -4.03
CA ASP A 20 9.40 -12.60 -4.88
C ASP A 20 9.32 -11.77 -6.17
N ASP A 21 8.14 -11.61 -6.77
CA ASP A 21 7.94 -10.72 -7.92
C ASP A 21 8.20 -9.26 -7.53
N VAL A 22 7.71 -8.82 -6.37
CA VAL A 22 7.99 -7.47 -5.83
C VAL A 22 9.49 -7.26 -5.68
N LYS A 23 10.17 -8.17 -4.98
CA LYS A 23 11.61 -8.07 -4.74
C LYS A 23 12.41 -7.98 -6.04
N ASN A 24 12.04 -8.76 -7.05
CA ASN A 24 12.72 -8.77 -8.34
C ASN A 24 12.49 -7.50 -9.18
N GLN A 25 11.44 -6.72 -8.88
CA GLN A 25 11.14 -5.46 -9.56
C GLN A 25 11.74 -4.23 -8.87
N ILE A 26 12.21 -4.35 -7.63
CA ILE A 26 12.87 -3.26 -6.92
C ILE A 26 14.23 -2.96 -7.57
N THR A 27 14.45 -1.68 -7.88
CA THR A 27 15.72 -1.15 -8.41
C THR A 27 16.17 0.05 -7.58
N SER A 28 17.37 0.57 -7.85
CA SER A 28 17.85 1.82 -7.24
C SER A 28 16.95 3.04 -7.52
N ASN A 29 16.15 2.98 -8.58
CA ASN A 29 15.18 4.01 -8.96
C ASN A 29 13.80 3.83 -8.32
N THR A 30 13.53 2.70 -7.66
CA THR A 30 12.26 2.48 -6.97
C THR A 30 12.21 3.35 -5.72
N LYS A 31 11.30 4.32 -5.67
CA LYS A 31 11.12 5.26 -4.54
C LYS A 31 9.76 5.17 -3.86
N LEU A 32 8.78 4.59 -4.54
CA LEU A 32 7.41 4.46 -4.07
C LEU A 32 6.90 3.05 -4.34
N MET A 33 6.27 2.45 -3.34
CA MET A 33 5.50 1.21 -3.45
C MET A 33 4.04 1.53 -3.13
N ILE A 34 3.12 1.10 -4.01
CA ILE A 34 1.69 1.27 -3.76
C ILE A 34 1.13 -0.07 -3.29
N VAL A 35 0.52 -0.08 -2.11
CA VAL A 35 -0.17 -1.25 -1.55
C VAL A 35 -1.64 -0.93 -1.52
N ASN A 36 -2.45 -1.61 -2.35
CA ASN A 36 -3.90 -1.44 -2.36
C ASN A 36 -4.56 -2.68 -1.75
N SER A 37 -5.05 -2.55 -0.51
CA SER A 37 -5.63 -3.63 0.26
C SER A 37 -6.70 -3.11 1.23
N PRO A 38 -7.97 -3.58 1.16
CA PRO A 38 -8.49 -4.55 0.19
C PRO A 38 -8.39 -4.07 -1.27
N ASN A 39 -8.01 -4.99 -2.16
CA ASN A 39 -7.62 -4.67 -3.53
C ASN A 39 -8.82 -4.39 -4.44
N ASN A 40 -8.67 -3.43 -5.34
CA ASN A 40 -9.48 -3.28 -6.54
C ASN A 40 -8.58 -3.53 -7.77
N PRO A 41 -8.94 -4.41 -8.71
CA PRO A 41 -10.26 -5.01 -8.95
C PRO A 41 -10.50 -6.39 -8.31
N CYS A 42 -9.48 -7.05 -7.78
CA CYS A 42 -9.57 -8.48 -7.45
C CYS A 42 -10.23 -8.77 -6.10
N GLY A 43 -10.39 -7.78 -5.23
CA GLY A 43 -10.95 -7.97 -3.88
C GLY A 43 -10.03 -8.69 -2.91
N SER A 44 -8.80 -9.05 -3.32
CA SER A 44 -7.84 -9.73 -2.48
C SER A 44 -7.35 -8.84 -1.32
N ILE A 45 -7.03 -9.48 -0.20
CA ILE A 45 -6.50 -8.81 0.99
C ILE A 45 -5.07 -9.27 1.16
N VAL A 46 -4.14 -8.31 1.29
CA VAL A 46 -2.73 -8.64 1.57
C VAL A 46 -2.63 -9.17 3.00
N GLY A 47 -2.10 -10.38 3.13
CA GLY A 47 -1.99 -11.04 4.42
C GLY A 47 -0.96 -10.40 5.34
N ASN A 48 -1.04 -10.70 6.64
CA ASN A 48 -0.15 -10.12 7.65
C ASN A 48 1.33 -10.46 7.40
N LYS A 49 1.63 -11.69 6.92
CA LYS A 49 3.00 -12.13 6.62
C LYS A 49 3.55 -11.38 5.42
N GLU A 50 2.73 -11.21 4.39
CA GLU A 50 3.10 -10.48 3.18
C GLU A 50 3.31 -9.00 3.50
N LEU A 51 2.44 -8.37 4.29
CA LEU A 51 2.64 -6.99 4.77
C LEU A 51 3.93 -6.83 5.58
N GLU A 52 4.27 -7.80 6.43
CA GLU A 52 5.53 -7.81 7.17
C GLU A 52 6.73 -7.86 6.22
N GLN A 53 6.70 -8.74 5.21
CA GLN A 53 7.76 -8.85 4.22
C GLN A 53 7.89 -7.58 3.36
N LEU A 54 6.76 -6.97 2.95
CA LEU A 54 6.76 -5.68 2.26
C LEU A 54 7.35 -4.57 3.14
N SER A 55 7.07 -4.59 4.45
CA SER A 55 7.64 -3.61 5.38
C SER A 55 9.17 -3.75 5.48
N VAL A 56 9.69 -4.97 5.44
CA VAL A 56 11.14 -5.23 5.41
C VAL A 56 11.74 -4.70 4.11
N LEU A 57 11.17 -5.05 2.95
CA LEU A 57 11.65 -4.55 1.65
C LEU A 57 11.61 -3.02 1.58
N ALA A 58 10.55 -2.39 2.07
CA ALA A 58 10.43 -0.94 2.07
C ALA A 58 11.53 -0.27 2.91
N LYS A 59 11.88 -0.85 4.07
CA LYS A 59 12.96 -0.35 4.92
C LYS A 59 14.34 -0.60 4.32
N GLU A 60 14.60 -1.80 3.83
CA GLU A 60 15.89 -2.18 3.24
C GLU A 60 16.26 -1.31 2.03
N HIS A 61 15.27 -0.89 1.25
CA HIS A 61 15.47 -0.13 0.02
C HIS A 61 15.13 1.36 0.14
N ASP A 62 14.81 1.85 1.34
CA ASP A 62 14.40 3.24 1.60
C ASP A 62 13.24 3.70 0.70
N ILE A 63 12.22 2.84 0.57
CA ILE A 63 11.04 3.06 -0.26
C ILE A 63 9.90 3.61 0.61
N ILE A 64 9.24 4.67 0.13
CA ILE A 64 7.99 5.17 0.72
C ILE A 64 6.84 4.24 0.29
N VAL A 65 5.90 3.98 1.19
CA VAL A 65 4.69 3.20 0.89
C VAL A 65 3.49 4.13 0.79
N LEU A 66 2.74 4.04 -0.29
CA LEU A 66 1.39 4.59 -0.40
C LEU A 66 0.39 3.45 -0.17
N SER A 67 -0.21 3.41 1.01
CA SER A 67 -1.21 2.41 1.40
C SER A 67 -2.59 2.94 1.01
N ASP A 68 -3.17 2.41 -0.08
CA ASP A 68 -4.56 2.67 -0.47
C ASP A 68 -5.48 1.71 0.28
N GLU A 69 -6.10 2.27 1.31
CA GLU A 69 -6.92 1.60 2.30
C GLU A 69 -8.41 1.99 2.13
N ILE A 70 -8.82 2.53 0.99
CA ILE A 70 -10.19 3.05 0.76
C ILE A 70 -11.32 2.03 1.02
N TYR A 71 -11.00 0.73 0.99
CA TYR A 71 -11.94 -0.37 1.22
C TYR A 71 -11.80 -1.04 2.59
N ILE A 72 -11.12 -0.45 3.60
CA ILE A 72 -10.88 -1.12 4.91
C ILE A 72 -12.13 -1.68 5.60
N ARG A 73 -13.31 -1.12 5.31
CA ARG A 73 -14.58 -1.55 5.91
C ARG A 73 -15.32 -2.61 5.11
N PHE A 74 -14.81 -2.99 3.94
CA PHE A 74 -15.37 -4.01 3.06
C PHE A 74 -14.61 -5.33 3.23
N LEU A 75 -14.51 -5.78 4.48
CA LEU A 75 -13.96 -7.08 4.83
C LEU A 75 -15.11 -8.03 5.16
N TYR A 76 -15.13 -9.20 4.53
CA TYR A 76 -16.10 -10.26 4.87
C TYR A 76 -15.75 -10.94 6.20
N GLU A 77 -14.45 -11.16 6.45
CA GLU A 77 -13.93 -11.81 7.64
C GLU A 77 -12.65 -11.13 8.13
N GLY A 78 -12.34 -11.28 9.42
CA GLY A 78 -11.11 -10.77 10.02
C GLY A 78 -11.12 -9.27 10.30
N LYS A 79 -9.92 -8.69 10.46
CA LYS A 79 -9.72 -7.25 10.68
C LYS A 79 -8.62 -6.76 9.75
N HIS A 80 -8.81 -5.54 9.23
CA HIS A 80 -7.79 -4.86 8.44
C HIS A 80 -6.55 -4.62 9.29
N LYS A 81 -5.38 -4.78 8.69
CA LYS A 81 -4.12 -4.38 9.28
C LYS A 81 -3.38 -3.47 8.31
N SER A 82 -3.13 -2.24 8.74
CA SER A 82 -2.34 -1.29 7.95
C SER A 82 -0.86 -1.63 8.02
N ILE A 83 -0.15 -1.49 6.90
CA ILE A 83 1.31 -1.62 6.86
C ILE A 83 2.01 -0.59 7.76
N ALA A 84 1.36 0.55 8.03
CA ALA A 84 1.88 1.57 8.94
C ALA A 84 1.98 1.09 10.40
N SER A 85 1.30 -0.01 10.76
CA SER A 85 1.35 -0.60 12.11
C SER A 85 2.63 -1.39 12.40
N PHE A 86 3.43 -1.70 11.37
CA PHE A 86 4.70 -2.41 11.55
C PHE A 86 5.81 -1.46 12.03
N PRO A 87 6.82 -1.97 12.76
CA PRO A 87 7.90 -1.14 13.28
C PRO A 87 8.59 -0.31 12.19
N GLU A 88 8.74 0.99 12.46
CA GLU A 88 9.39 2.00 11.60
C GLU A 88 8.67 2.29 10.27
N MET A 89 7.43 1.78 10.09
CA MET A 89 6.65 2.05 8.88
C MET A 89 5.81 3.32 8.97
N LEU A 90 5.53 3.83 10.18
CA LEU A 90 4.73 5.05 10.37
C LEU A 90 5.37 6.28 9.70
N ASP A 91 6.69 6.41 9.81
CA ASP A 91 7.48 7.46 9.16
C ASP A 91 7.77 7.20 7.67
N ARG A 92 7.22 6.11 7.11
CA ARG A 92 7.46 5.64 5.73
C ARG A 92 6.18 5.39 4.94
N THR A 93 5.01 5.59 5.56
CA THR A 93 3.73 5.27 4.94
C THR A 93 2.86 6.51 4.81
N ILE A 94 2.34 6.73 3.61
CA ILE A 94 1.20 7.60 3.35
C ILE A 94 -0.03 6.71 3.26
N ILE A 95 -1.00 6.89 4.16
CA ILE A 95 -2.27 6.15 4.14
C ILE A 95 -3.30 7.01 3.40
N LEU A 96 -3.97 6.41 2.41
CA LEU A 96 -5.16 6.98 1.78
C LEU A 96 -6.40 6.24 2.26
N ASP A 97 -7.38 6.99 2.75
CA ASP A 97 -8.73 6.50 3.07
C ASP A 97 -9.74 7.58 2.66
N GLY A 98 -11.04 7.30 2.71
CA GLY A 98 -12.04 8.27 2.30
C GLY A 98 -13.48 7.80 2.40
N PHE A 99 -14.36 8.71 2.00
CA PHE A 99 -15.79 8.57 2.25
C PHE A 99 -16.53 7.90 1.09
N SER A 100 -15.90 7.87 -0.08
CA SER A 100 -16.52 7.42 -1.33
C SER A 100 -17.09 6.01 -1.24
N LYS A 101 -16.37 5.09 -0.59
CA LYS A 101 -16.76 3.67 -0.49
C LYS A 101 -17.47 3.41 0.81
N THR A 102 -16.81 3.73 1.92
CA THR A 102 -17.34 3.53 3.27
C THR A 102 -18.76 4.10 3.47
N TYR A 103 -19.04 5.30 2.96
CA TYR A 103 -20.29 6.00 3.21
C TYR A 103 -21.14 6.22 1.95
N ALA A 104 -20.82 5.55 0.84
CA ALA A 104 -21.47 5.76 -0.46
C ALA A 104 -21.48 7.23 -0.94
N MET A 105 -20.49 8.03 -0.53
CA MET A 105 -20.39 9.47 -0.83
C MET A 105 -19.51 9.75 -2.05
N THR A 106 -19.60 8.95 -3.12
CA THR A 106 -18.71 9.07 -4.29
C THR A 106 -18.75 10.47 -4.92
N GLY A 107 -19.92 11.11 -4.94
CA GLY A 107 -20.14 12.45 -5.49
C GLY A 107 -19.58 13.61 -4.66
N TRP A 108 -19.24 13.39 -3.38
CA TRP A 108 -18.76 14.45 -2.48
C TRP A 108 -17.27 14.76 -2.67
N ARG A 109 -16.55 13.87 -3.35
CA ARG A 109 -15.13 14.04 -3.71
C ARG A 109 -14.21 14.27 -2.50
N LEU A 110 -14.50 13.62 -1.37
CA LEU A 110 -13.70 13.69 -0.14
C LEU A 110 -12.81 12.46 0.03
N VAL A 111 -11.50 12.71 0.17
CA VAL A 111 -10.44 11.74 0.43
C VAL A 111 -9.52 12.32 1.51
N MET A 112 -8.98 11.47 2.38
CA MET A 112 -8.06 11.83 3.45
C MET A 112 -6.73 11.13 3.24
N GLY A 113 -5.65 11.89 3.41
CA GLY A 113 -4.29 11.36 3.45
C GLY A 113 -3.70 11.55 4.85
N TYR A 114 -3.16 10.48 5.43
CA TYR A 114 -2.46 10.51 6.72
C TYR A 114 -1.01 10.12 6.51
N PHE A 115 -0.08 10.91 7.03
CA PHE A 115 1.34 10.58 7.00
C PHE A 115 2.07 11.31 8.13
N GLN A 116 3.08 10.67 8.70
CA GLN A 116 4.01 11.35 9.59
C GLN A 116 5.03 12.12 8.76
N LYS A 117 5.54 13.22 9.29
CA LYS A 117 6.57 14.01 8.61
C LYS A 117 7.81 13.13 8.39
N PHE A 118 8.03 12.73 7.14
CA PHE A 118 9.18 11.92 6.75
C PHE A 118 10.48 12.64 7.14
N GLY A 119 11.22 12.08 8.08
CA GLY A 119 12.44 12.69 8.64
C GLY A 119 13.58 12.92 7.64
N GLY A 120 13.47 12.42 6.40
CA GLY A 120 14.46 12.61 5.33
C GLY A 120 13.89 12.81 3.93
N ALA A 121 12.57 12.73 3.72
CA ALA A 121 11.99 12.96 2.40
C ALA A 121 11.67 14.46 2.23
N ASN A 122 12.20 15.07 1.17
CA ASN A 122 11.87 16.44 0.75
C ASN A 122 10.45 16.51 0.16
N ILE A 123 9.43 16.16 0.95
CA ILE A 123 8.05 16.39 0.55
C ILE A 123 7.79 17.89 0.69
N LYS A 124 7.81 18.57 -0.45
CA LYS A 124 7.37 19.96 -0.55
C LYS A 124 5.86 19.97 -0.63
N THR A 125 5.21 20.34 0.47
CA THR A 125 3.80 20.73 0.42
C THR A 125 3.74 22.11 -0.21
N CYS A 126 3.39 22.15 -1.50
CA CYS A 126 3.10 23.40 -2.21
C CYS A 126 1.60 23.66 -2.07
N TYR A 127 1.25 24.85 -1.60
CA TYR A 127 -0.10 25.41 -1.64
C TYR A 127 -0.07 26.64 -2.55
#